data_AF-A0A353SAD7-F1
#
_entry.id   AF-A0A353SAD7-F1
#
_cell.length_a   1.000
_cell.length_b   1.000
_cell.length_c   1.000
_cell.angle_alpha   90.00
_cell.angle_beta   90.00
_cell.angle_gamma   90.00
#
_symmetry.space_group_name_H-M   'P 1'
#
loop_
_entity.id
_entity.type
_entity.pdbx_description
1 polymer ?
#
loop_
_entity_poly.entity_id
_entity_poly.type
_entity_poly.pdbx_seq_one_letter_code
_entity_poly.pdbx_strand_id
1 'polypeptide(L)'
;MRSQRLKRASRSPRRNGQGAAAGRAGKKQRQIPQRDIFFSYGICYSIRQNKREVNLDTTIALALAAVVILIFVVLVFFVAHKEKIQFFAEGSTKGFRRQEIQTLWKTAEKCGISTPSLLYDSVPLLNKCIAMIQSETRRNGTAEREDIKQLLSSLNVFRRHLALKTTEHGKLKDSHELELGQRLSIIFKGKGIFSSRVLATGRQLVISFPVQPRKLFRGPPLELPSTEWIGKRVSVYAGLSGDACYVFDSLVESAGESGGKRCLNLQHSARIDRMQKRSSIRCSCRINAQMYVIKSKLVDYSIKEGESGSACMLEDLSEGGALIRIGGKGRQGVQVKLAFNLNSVPVLMLGVIRAVEYNRGIRQSRLHFECTYIENDMKEALVRYIYENASESARNAAPSSGGDTAAHTDDDGFESADTEDKAPENSGF
;
A
#
# COMPACT_ATOMS: atom_id res chain seq x y z
N MET A 1 16.00 51.95 34.16
CA MET A 1 16.31 52.77 32.96
C MET A 1 15.08 52.86 32.04
N ARG A 2 14.43 54.03 32.04
CA ARG A 2 13.88 54.80 30.89
C ARG A 2 13.31 54.01 29.68
N SER A 3 12.00 54.08 29.39
CA SER A 3 11.32 55.15 28.60
C SER A 3 11.61 55.04 27.09
N GLN A 4 10.69 55.00 26.11
CA GLN A 4 9.41 55.70 25.98
C GLN A 4 8.60 55.19 24.75
N ARG A 5 7.30 55.52 24.78
CA ARG A 5 6.25 55.47 23.73
C ARG A 5 6.66 56.02 22.34
N LEU A 6 5.90 55.62 21.30
CA LEU A 6 5.10 56.56 20.51
C LEU A 6 3.96 55.89 19.72
N LYS A 7 2.75 56.42 19.93
CA LYS A 7 1.53 56.24 19.14
C LYS A 7 1.55 57.19 17.94
N ARG A 8 0.84 56.86 16.84
CA ARG A 8 -0.17 57.77 16.24
C ARG A 8 -1.02 57.07 15.17
N ALA A 9 -2.31 57.26 15.31
CA ALA A 9 -3.37 57.03 14.33
C ALA A 9 -3.63 58.32 13.53
N SER A 10 -4.30 58.22 12.37
CA SER A 10 -5.59 58.90 12.11
C SER A 10 -5.98 59.01 10.61
N ARG A 11 -7.24 58.63 10.31
CA ARG A 11 -8.27 59.35 9.50
C ARG A 11 -7.99 59.54 7.98
N SER A 12 -8.93 59.52 7.04
CA SER A 12 -10.40 59.73 7.03
C SER A 12 -11.00 59.39 5.63
N PRO A 13 -12.35 59.45 5.43
CA PRO A 13 -13.15 58.73 4.41
C PRO A 13 -13.93 59.62 3.39
N ARG A 14 -14.95 59.02 2.71
CA ARG A 14 -16.07 59.54 1.86
C ARG A 14 -15.78 59.59 0.34
N ARG A 15 -16.68 59.27 -0.60
CA ARG A 15 -18.13 59.61 -0.86
C ARG A 15 -18.71 58.52 -1.82
N ASN A 16 -19.94 57.98 -1.73
CA ASN A 16 -21.34 58.47 -1.81
C ASN A 16 -21.89 58.88 -3.20
N GLY A 17 -23.05 58.29 -3.55
CA GLY A 17 -24.01 58.62 -4.63
C GLY A 17 -24.44 57.33 -5.38
N GLN A 18 -25.56 56.64 -5.17
CA GLN A 18 -26.99 56.93 -4.89
C GLN A 18 -27.81 57.56 -6.04
N GLY A 19 -28.92 56.89 -6.42
CA GLY A 19 -30.03 57.35 -7.26
C GLY A 19 -30.27 56.43 -8.49
N ALA A 20 -31.20 55.46 -8.56
CA ALA A 20 -32.64 55.37 -8.28
C ALA A 20 -33.57 55.75 -9.47
N ALA A 21 -34.53 54.84 -9.73
CA ALA A 21 -35.90 55.02 -10.22
C ALA A 21 -36.25 55.15 -11.73
N ALA A 22 -36.85 54.08 -12.26
CA ALA A 22 -38.25 53.95 -12.74
C ALA A 22 -38.95 55.03 -13.62
N GLY A 23 -39.66 54.55 -14.66
CA GLY A 23 -40.84 55.21 -15.25
C GLY A 23 -40.97 55.02 -16.77
N ARG A 24 -41.80 54.09 -17.28
CA ARG A 24 -43.22 54.22 -17.70
C ARG A 24 -43.47 54.86 -19.09
N ALA A 25 -43.98 54.01 -19.99
CA ALA A 25 -45.15 54.16 -20.87
C ALA A 25 -45.28 55.32 -21.91
N GLY A 26 -45.68 54.94 -23.14
CA GLY A 26 -46.81 55.61 -23.82
C GLY A 26 -46.66 56.06 -25.28
N LYS A 27 -47.20 55.25 -26.21
CA LYS A 27 -48.16 55.58 -27.31
C LYS A 27 -47.97 56.83 -28.22
N LYS A 28 -48.03 56.56 -29.53
CA LYS A 28 -48.86 57.16 -30.64
C LYS A 28 -48.00 57.47 -31.88
N GLN A 29 -48.48 57.57 -33.13
CA GLN A 29 -49.57 57.04 -33.96
C GLN A 29 -49.61 57.94 -35.22
N ARG A 30 -49.54 57.34 -36.43
CA ARG A 30 -49.89 57.91 -37.77
C ARG A 30 -48.95 59.05 -38.27
N GLN A 31 -48.76 59.31 -39.57
CA GLN A 31 -49.69 59.36 -40.69
C GLN A 31 -48.94 59.41 -42.05
N ILE A 32 -49.61 58.95 -43.11
CA ILE A 32 -49.23 58.95 -44.55
C ILE A 32 -49.62 60.33 -45.19
N PRO A 33 -49.00 60.79 -46.30
CA PRO A 33 -49.61 60.67 -47.65
C PRO A 33 -48.56 60.37 -48.76
N GLN A 34 -48.74 59.41 -49.68
CA GLN A 34 -49.49 59.39 -50.96
C GLN A 34 -49.07 60.40 -52.06
N ARG A 35 -48.51 59.86 -53.17
CA ARG A 35 -48.84 60.07 -54.61
C ARG A 35 -47.63 59.72 -55.49
N ASP A 36 -47.68 58.61 -56.23
CA ASP A 36 -48.11 58.44 -57.64
C ASP A 36 -47.04 58.90 -58.65
N ILE A 37 -46.56 57.97 -59.49
CA ILE A 37 -46.72 57.99 -60.95
C ILE A 37 -46.21 56.67 -61.57
N PHE A 38 -47.04 56.17 -62.47
CA PHE A 38 -46.99 55.00 -63.33
C PHE A 38 -45.80 54.93 -64.31
N PHE A 39 -45.45 53.72 -64.74
CA PHE A 39 -45.10 53.23 -66.10
C PHE A 39 -44.38 51.87 -65.87
N SER A 40 -44.58 50.74 -66.55
CA SER A 40 -45.48 50.27 -67.62
C SER A 40 -45.17 48.76 -67.80
N TYR A 41 -46.22 47.96 -67.95
CA TYR A 41 -46.32 46.70 -68.71
C TYR A 41 -45.28 45.57 -68.57
N GLY A 42 -45.69 44.52 -67.83
CA GLY A 42 -45.99 43.20 -68.39
C GLY A 42 -44.89 42.42 -69.13
N ILE A 43 -44.29 41.45 -68.43
CA ILE A 43 -43.93 40.15 -69.01
C ILE A 43 -44.34 39.03 -68.03
N CYS A 44 -45.37 38.29 -68.47
CA CYS A 44 -45.64 36.87 -68.28
C CYS A 44 -45.11 36.14 -67.04
N TYR A 45 -46.02 35.87 -66.11
CA TYR A 45 -46.60 34.53 -65.92
C TYR A 45 -45.82 33.38 -66.60
N SER A 46 -44.94 32.70 -65.85
CA SER A 46 -44.75 31.23 -65.87
C SER A 46 -43.53 30.86 -65.00
N ILE A 47 -43.69 30.87 -63.68
CA ILE A 47 -42.88 29.99 -62.82
C ILE A 47 -43.86 29.00 -62.22
N ARG A 48 -44.05 27.92 -62.98
CA ARG A 48 -44.65 26.67 -62.54
C ARG A 48 -44.08 26.31 -61.17
N GLN A 49 -45.02 26.13 -60.23
CA GLN A 49 -44.95 25.23 -59.09
C GLN A 49 -43.96 24.08 -59.33
N ASN A 50 -42.76 24.17 -58.76
CA ASN A 50 -41.93 23.00 -58.50
C ASN A 50 -41.97 22.77 -56.99
N LYS A 51 -43.12 22.24 -56.54
CA LYS A 51 -43.23 21.56 -55.25
C LYS A 51 -42.18 20.45 -55.28
N ARG A 52 -41.05 20.66 -54.61
CA ARG A 52 -40.22 19.54 -54.15
C ARG A 52 -41.06 18.82 -53.12
N GLU A 53 -41.83 17.82 -53.56
CA GLU A 53 -42.18 16.71 -52.70
C GLU A 53 -40.85 16.10 -52.25
N VAL A 54 -40.37 16.54 -51.09
CA VAL A 54 -39.31 15.85 -50.39
C VAL A 54 -39.95 14.54 -49.96
N ASN A 55 -39.74 13.50 -50.78
CA ASN A 55 -40.27 12.17 -50.54
C ASN A 55 -39.85 11.75 -49.13
N LEU A 56 -40.83 11.48 -48.25
CA LEU A 56 -40.59 11.07 -46.87
C LEU A 56 -39.58 9.91 -46.79
N ASP A 57 -39.63 9.02 -47.77
CA ASP A 57 -38.69 7.89 -47.94
C ASP A 57 -37.24 8.34 -48.18
N THR A 58 -37.02 9.42 -48.92
CA THR A 58 -35.67 9.98 -49.15
C THR A 58 -35.10 10.64 -47.89
N THR A 59 -35.94 11.27 -47.05
CA THR A 59 -35.52 11.82 -45.76
C THR A 59 -35.21 10.74 -44.74
N ILE A 60 -36.00 9.66 -44.70
CA ILE A 60 -35.74 8.51 -43.83
C ILE A 60 -34.45 7.80 -44.26
N ALA A 61 -34.23 7.62 -45.57
CA ALA A 61 -33.00 7.02 -46.10
C ALA A 61 -31.75 7.85 -45.75
N LEU A 62 -31.82 9.19 -45.87
CA LEU A 62 -30.72 10.07 -45.49
C LEU A 62 -30.46 10.07 -43.97
N ALA A 63 -31.52 10.03 -43.15
CA ALA A 63 -31.37 9.93 -41.69
C ALA A 63 -30.73 8.60 -41.28
N LEU A 64 -31.16 7.47 -41.87
CA LEU A 64 -30.55 6.16 -41.63
C LEU A 64 -29.09 6.11 -42.08
N ALA A 65 -28.77 6.66 -43.26
CA ALA A 65 -27.39 6.76 -43.74
C ALA A 65 -26.53 7.59 -42.79
N ALA A 66 -27.04 8.72 -42.29
CA ALA A 66 -26.33 9.55 -41.31
C ALA A 66 -26.08 8.81 -39.99
N VAL A 67 -27.05 8.02 -39.51
CA VAL A 67 -26.89 7.18 -38.31
C VAL A 67 -25.84 6.09 -38.53
N VAL A 68 -25.85 5.42 -39.69
CA VAL A 68 -24.84 4.40 -40.02
C VAL A 68 -23.44 5.01 -40.11
N ILE A 69 -23.31 6.19 -40.73
CA ILE A 69 -22.04 6.94 -40.78
C ILE A 69 -21.59 7.33 -39.36
N LEU A 70 -22.50 7.80 -38.51
CA LEU A 70 -22.18 8.13 -37.12
C LEU A 70 -21.70 6.90 -36.34
N ILE A 71 -22.37 5.76 -36.49
CA ILE A 71 -21.97 4.49 -35.87
C ILE A 71 -20.59 4.07 -36.37
N PHE A 72 -20.33 4.17 -37.67
CA PHE A 72 -19.04 3.84 -38.26
C PHE A 72 -17.92 4.76 -37.76
N VAL A 73 -18.16 6.07 -37.68
CA VAL A 73 -17.21 7.04 -37.12
C VAL A 73 -16.91 6.74 -35.66
N VAL A 74 -17.95 6.43 -34.87
CA VAL A 74 -17.79 6.03 -33.46
C VAL A 74 -16.98 4.72 -33.35
N LEU A 75 -17.28 3.71 -34.17
CA LEU A 75 -16.54 2.44 -34.18
C LEU A 75 -15.07 2.64 -34.55
N VAL A 76 -14.78 3.39 -35.61
CA VAL A 76 -13.40 3.71 -36.03
C VAL A 76 -12.67 4.49 -34.93
N PHE A 77 -13.34 5.45 -34.29
CA PHE A 77 -12.78 6.19 -33.17
C PHE A 77 -12.47 5.29 -31.96
N PHE A 78 -13.37 4.36 -31.64
CA PHE A 78 -13.16 3.38 -30.57
C PHE A 78 -11.99 2.43 -30.84
N VAL A 79 -11.86 1.96 -32.09
CA VAL A 79 -10.74 1.09 -32.49
C VAL A 79 -9.42 1.87 -32.47
N ALA A 80 -9.40 3.09 -33.00
CA ALA A 80 -8.21 3.93 -33.07
C ALA A 80 -7.70 4.39 -31.69
N HIS A 81 -8.60 4.62 -30.73
CA HIS A 81 -8.26 5.06 -29.37
C HIS A 81 -8.46 3.98 -28.30
N LYS A 82 -8.53 2.70 -28.71
CA LYS A 82 -8.80 1.58 -27.82
C LYS A 82 -7.90 1.57 -26.58
N GLU A 83 -6.59 1.74 -26.77
CA GLU A 83 -5.62 1.72 -25.67
C GLU A 83 -5.83 2.87 -24.67
N LYS A 84 -6.13 4.07 -25.19
CA LYS A 84 -6.41 5.24 -24.36
C LYS A 84 -7.73 5.09 -23.61
N ILE A 85 -8.77 4.60 -24.27
CA ILE A 85 -10.06 4.35 -23.62
C ILE A 85 -9.91 3.28 -22.53
N GLN A 86 -9.20 2.19 -22.83
CA GLN A 86 -8.93 1.11 -21.87
C GLN A 86 -8.11 1.61 -20.68
N PHE A 87 -7.06 2.39 -20.92
CA PHE A 87 -6.26 3.00 -19.86
C PHE A 87 -7.08 3.92 -18.96
N PHE A 88 -7.94 4.77 -19.54
CA PHE A 88 -8.79 5.67 -18.77
C PHE A 88 -9.89 4.94 -18.00
N ALA A 89 -10.50 3.91 -18.60
CA ALA A 89 -11.48 3.07 -17.93
C ALA A 89 -10.82 2.34 -16.74
N GLU A 90 -9.67 1.71 -16.96
CA GLU A 90 -8.95 0.99 -15.94
C GLU A 90 -8.51 1.92 -14.80
N GLY A 91 -7.87 3.06 -15.11
CA GLY A 91 -7.50 4.05 -14.10
C GLY A 91 -8.68 4.54 -13.26
N SER A 92 -9.85 4.72 -13.88
CA SER A 92 -11.08 5.11 -13.17
C SER A 92 -11.57 4.00 -12.23
N THR A 93 -11.48 2.72 -12.63
CA THR A 93 -11.83 1.59 -11.74
C THR A 93 -10.88 1.46 -10.55
N LYS A 94 -9.63 1.88 -10.69
CA LYS A 94 -8.64 1.91 -9.59
C LYS A 94 -8.76 3.15 -8.69
N GLY A 95 -9.71 4.05 -8.96
CA GLY A 95 -10.03 5.22 -8.13
C GLY A 95 -9.25 6.49 -8.44
N PHE A 96 -8.52 6.55 -9.56
CA PHE A 96 -7.82 7.78 -9.98
C PHE A 96 -8.78 8.79 -10.62
N ARG A 97 -8.54 10.07 -10.38
CA ARG A 97 -9.26 11.17 -11.03
C ARG A 97 -8.87 11.28 -12.49
N ARG A 98 -9.76 11.81 -13.33
CA ARG A 98 -9.51 11.98 -14.77
C ARG A 98 -8.24 12.80 -15.09
N GLN A 99 -7.95 13.82 -14.30
CA GLN A 99 -6.74 14.65 -14.45
C GLN A 99 -5.46 13.86 -14.10
N GLU A 100 -5.53 13.02 -13.07
CA GLU A 100 -4.43 12.14 -12.64
C GLU A 100 -4.11 11.11 -13.73
N ILE A 101 -5.15 10.46 -14.26
CA ILE A 101 -5.03 9.51 -15.37
C ILE A 101 -4.41 10.18 -16.60
N GLN A 102 -4.82 11.41 -16.93
CA GLN A 102 -4.23 12.14 -18.06
C GLN A 102 -2.74 12.43 -17.85
N THR A 103 -2.34 12.80 -16.63
CA THR A 103 -0.92 13.00 -16.28
C THR A 103 -0.13 11.69 -16.38
N LEU A 104 -0.71 10.59 -15.91
CA LEU A 104 -0.10 9.25 -16.02
C LEU A 104 0.07 8.82 -17.47
N TRP A 105 -0.94 9.02 -18.32
CA TRP A 105 -0.88 8.72 -19.75
C TRP A 105 0.27 9.48 -20.43
N LYS A 106 0.34 10.80 -20.25
CA LYS A 106 1.41 11.64 -20.82
C LYS A 106 2.79 11.22 -20.33
N THR A 107 2.89 10.81 -19.08
CA THR A 107 4.16 10.33 -18.50
C THR A 107 4.53 8.96 -19.07
N ALA A 108 3.57 8.05 -19.23
CA ALA A 108 3.81 6.72 -19.79
C ALA A 108 4.31 6.80 -21.25
N GLU A 109 3.75 7.70 -22.06
CA GLU A 109 4.23 8.00 -23.42
C GLU A 109 5.68 8.49 -23.39
N LYS A 110 6.01 9.45 -22.51
CA LYS A 110 7.39 9.95 -22.32
C LYS A 110 8.37 8.87 -21.86
N CYS A 111 7.90 7.92 -21.06
CA CYS A 111 8.68 6.78 -20.58
C CYS A 111 8.95 5.71 -21.65
N GLY A 112 8.35 5.84 -22.84
CA GLY A 112 8.43 4.88 -23.94
C GLY A 112 7.75 3.55 -23.61
N ILE A 113 6.66 3.56 -22.83
CA ILE A 113 5.94 2.34 -22.46
C ILE A 113 5.03 1.95 -23.62
N SER A 114 5.35 0.85 -24.30
CA SER A 114 4.62 0.37 -25.50
C SER A 114 3.15 0.07 -25.24
N THR A 115 2.80 -0.35 -24.02
CA THR A 115 1.41 -0.65 -23.63
C THR A 115 1.10 0.01 -22.29
N PRO A 116 0.48 1.21 -22.29
CA PRO A 116 0.24 1.97 -21.07
C PRO A 116 -0.62 1.27 -20.02
N SER A 117 -1.53 0.37 -20.39
CA SER A 117 -2.36 -0.38 -19.43
C SER A 117 -1.53 -1.27 -18.49
N LEU A 118 -0.37 -1.78 -18.94
CA LEU A 118 0.54 -2.57 -18.10
C LEU A 118 1.06 -1.80 -16.89
N LEU A 119 0.95 -0.47 -16.88
CA LEU A 119 1.27 0.36 -15.73
C LEU A 119 0.46 -0.02 -14.48
N TYR A 120 -0.79 -0.48 -14.66
CA TYR A 120 -1.67 -0.85 -13.56
C TYR A 120 -1.40 -2.25 -13.00
N ASP A 121 -0.62 -3.06 -13.71
CA ASP A 121 -0.30 -4.44 -13.33
C ASP A 121 1.19 -4.65 -12.98
N SER A 122 2.06 -3.71 -13.36
CA SER A 122 3.52 -3.84 -13.21
C SER A 122 4.11 -2.79 -12.25
N VAL A 123 4.57 -3.26 -11.08
CA VAL A 123 5.28 -2.42 -10.09
C VAL A 123 6.52 -1.74 -10.68
N PRO A 124 7.39 -2.42 -11.49
CA PRO A 124 8.53 -1.76 -12.11
C PRO A 124 8.16 -0.61 -13.05
N LEU A 125 7.14 -0.79 -13.90
CA LEU A 125 6.69 0.27 -14.81
C LEU A 125 6.10 1.45 -14.03
N LEU A 126 5.33 1.17 -12.98
CA LEU A 126 4.78 2.18 -12.09
C LEU A 126 5.87 2.99 -11.39
N ASN A 127 6.93 2.34 -10.90
CA ASN A 127 8.09 3.00 -10.31
C ASN A 127 8.79 3.94 -11.30
N LYS A 128 8.98 3.51 -12.54
CA LYS A 128 9.57 4.34 -13.60
C LYS A 128 8.75 5.61 -13.83
N CYS A 129 7.42 5.49 -13.92
CA CYS A 129 6.52 6.63 -14.07
C CYS A 129 6.54 7.58 -12.86
N ILE A 130 6.52 7.04 -11.63
CA ILE A 130 6.60 7.86 -10.40
C ILE A 130 7.91 8.65 -10.37
N ALA A 131 9.05 8.00 -10.65
CA ALA A 131 10.35 8.65 -10.68
C ALA A 131 10.41 9.76 -11.75
N MET A 132 9.81 9.52 -12.92
CA MET A 132 9.72 10.54 -13.97
C MET A 132 8.88 11.74 -13.55
N ILE A 133 7.69 11.52 -12.96
CA ILE A 133 6.84 12.60 -12.43
C ILE A 133 7.63 13.41 -11.39
N GLN A 134 8.25 12.76 -10.41
CA GLN A 134 9.05 13.44 -9.38
C GLN A 134 10.20 14.25 -9.99
N SER A 135 10.89 13.71 -11.00
CA SER A 135 12.00 14.41 -11.65
C SER A 135 11.53 15.65 -12.43
N GLU A 136 10.37 15.58 -13.08
CA GLU A 136 9.81 16.67 -13.88
C GLU A 136 9.26 17.78 -12.98
N THR A 137 8.61 17.42 -11.87
CA THR A 137 8.08 18.40 -10.91
C THR A 137 9.19 19.11 -10.14
N ARG A 138 10.29 18.41 -9.82
CA ARG A 138 11.50 19.04 -9.26
C ARG A 138 12.15 20.01 -10.25
N ARG A 139 12.31 19.63 -11.53
CA ARG A 139 12.87 20.52 -12.57
C ARG A 139 12.00 21.76 -12.83
N ASN A 140 10.69 21.61 -12.81
CA ASN A 140 9.75 22.69 -13.09
C ASN A 140 9.41 23.54 -11.85
N GLY A 141 9.96 23.22 -10.68
CA GLY A 141 9.65 23.91 -9.41
C GLY A 141 8.20 23.72 -8.94
N THR A 142 7.49 22.72 -9.44
CA THR A 142 6.07 22.47 -9.12
C THR A 142 5.87 21.36 -8.08
N ALA A 143 6.94 20.83 -7.50
CA ALA A 143 6.89 19.75 -6.50
C ALA A 143 5.99 20.06 -5.29
N GLU A 144 5.89 21.34 -4.91
CA GLU A 144 5.09 21.77 -3.76
C GLU A 144 3.59 21.90 -4.04
N ARG A 145 3.16 21.77 -5.31
CA ARG A 145 1.74 21.89 -5.64
C ARG A 145 0.93 20.74 -5.06
N GLU A 146 -0.23 21.08 -4.53
CA GLU A 146 -1.11 20.15 -3.83
C GLU A 146 -1.66 19.04 -4.74
N ASP A 147 -1.92 19.35 -6.01
CA ASP A 147 -2.38 18.39 -7.01
C ASP A 147 -1.34 17.28 -7.27
N ILE A 148 -0.07 17.65 -7.37
CA ILE A 148 1.06 16.72 -7.55
C ILE A 148 1.25 15.88 -6.28
N LYS A 149 1.19 16.48 -5.10
CA LYS A 149 1.29 15.77 -3.82
C LYS A 149 0.18 14.73 -3.67
N GLN A 150 -1.06 15.08 -4.00
CA GLN A 150 -2.20 14.16 -3.99
C GLN A 150 -2.01 13.01 -4.98
N LEU A 151 -1.60 13.31 -6.22
CA LEU A 151 -1.31 12.29 -7.23
C LEU A 151 -0.24 11.30 -6.75
N LEU A 152 0.90 11.81 -6.25
CA LEU A 152 2.00 10.96 -5.77
C LEU A 152 1.57 10.12 -4.55
N SER A 153 0.78 10.69 -3.64
CA SER A 153 0.21 9.95 -2.51
C SER A 153 -0.67 8.79 -2.98
N SER A 154 -1.62 9.05 -3.89
CA SER A 154 -2.50 8.04 -4.49
C SER A 154 -1.71 6.96 -5.22
N LEU A 155 -0.67 7.33 -5.97
CA LEU A 155 0.20 6.39 -6.67
C LEU A 155 1.00 5.51 -5.71
N ASN A 156 1.49 6.05 -4.61
CA ASN A 156 2.20 5.28 -3.59
C ASN A 156 1.26 4.30 -2.85
N VAL A 157 0.02 4.69 -2.57
CA VAL A 157 -1.03 3.79 -2.03
C VAL A 157 -1.31 2.65 -3.02
N PHE A 158 -1.54 3.00 -4.29
CA PHE A 158 -1.82 2.03 -5.34
C PHE A 158 -0.65 1.07 -5.55
N ARG A 159 0.59 1.57 -5.60
CA ARG A 159 1.80 0.75 -5.70
C ARG A 159 1.90 -0.25 -4.56
N ARG A 160 1.63 0.17 -3.31
CA ARG A 160 1.64 -0.75 -2.16
C ARG A 160 0.65 -1.89 -2.34
N HIS A 161 -0.59 -1.57 -2.72
CA HIS A 161 -1.62 -2.58 -2.96
C HIS A 161 -1.23 -3.54 -4.08
N LEU A 162 -0.77 -3.01 -5.21
CA LEU A 162 -0.35 -3.81 -6.36
C LEU A 162 0.79 -4.75 -5.99
N ALA A 163 1.80 -4.26 -5.29
CA ALA A 163 2.96 -5.05 -4.93
C ALA A 163 2.65 -6.15 -3.90
N LEU A 164 1.76 -5.87 -2.94
CA LEU A 164 1.24 -6.91 -2.04
C LEU A 164 0.45 -7.97 -2.81
N LYS A 165 -0.36 -7.57 -3.80
CA LYS A 165 -1.12 -8.49 -4.64
C LYS A 165 -0.22 -9.37 -5.51
N THR A 166 0.87 -8.85 -6.07
CA THR A 166 1.82 -9.66 -6.86
C THR A 166 2.49 -10.75 -6.02
N THR A 167 2.75 -10.50 -4.72
CA THR A 167 3.24 -11.55 -3.80
C THR A 167 2.20 -12.65 -3.49
N GLU A 168 0.96 -12.52 -3.98
CA GLU A 168 -0.06 -13.56 -3.86
C GLU A 168 0.03 -14.65 -4.95
N HIS A 169 0.91 -14.51 -5.95
CA HIS A 169 1.14 -15.57 -6.94
C HIS A 169 1.96 -16.70 -6.30
N GLY A 170 1.26 -17.79 -5.95
CA GLY A 170 1.79 -18.94 -5.20
C GLY A 170 0.90 -19.39 -4.03
N LYS A 171 -0.43 -19.19 -4.11
CA LYS A 171 -1.35 -19.62 -3.03
C LYS A 171 -1.33 -21.13 -2.90
N LEU A 172 -1.07 -21.63 -1.68
CA LEU A 172 -1.39 -23.01 -1.34
C LEU A 172 -2.87 -23.27 -1.64
N LYS A 173 -3.15 -24.29 -2.44
CA LYS A 173 -4.53 -24.68 -2.74
C LYS A 173 -5.14 -25.47 -1.58
N ASP A 174 -4.34 -26.34 -0.98
CA ASP A 174 -4.73 -27.20 0.12
C ASP A 174 -3.52 -27.54 1.00
N SER A 175 -3.75 -28.31 2.08
CA SER A 175 -2.71 -28.57 3.07
C SER A 175 -1.70 -29.65 2.64
N HIS A 176 -1.85 -30.27 1.47
CA HIS A 176 -0.85 -31.18 0.91
C HIS A 176 0.36 -30.41 0.37
N GLU A 177 0.16 -29.16 -0.05
CA GLU A 177 1.22 -28.31 -0.57
C GLU A 177 2.12 -27.72 0.54
N LEU A 178 1.88 -28.05 1.83
CA LEU A 178 2.75 -27.66 2.94
C LEU A 178 4.14 -28.31 2.83
N GLU A 179 5.18 -27.56 3.19
CA GLU A 179 6.56 -28.04 3.08
C GLU A 179 6.99 -28.86 4.29
N LEU A 180 7.84 -29.86 4.07
CA LEU A 180 8.44 -30.65 5.15
C LEU A 180 9.30 -29.75 6.06
N GLY A 181 9.20 -29.95 7.36
CA GLY A 181 9.90 -29.15 8.37
C GLY A 181 9.25 -27.78 8.64
N GLN A 182 8.25 -27.37 7.87
CA GLN A 182 7.56 -26.09 8.08
C GLN A 182 6.97 -26.01 9.49
N ARG A 183 7.18 -24.88 10.16
CA ARG A 183 6.70 -24.66 11.53
C ARG A 183 5.21 -24.33 11.54
N LEU A 184 4.48 -25.00 12.43
CA LEU A 184 3.05 -24.83 12.63
C LEU A 184 2.77 -24.33 14.04
N SER A 185 1.75 -23.49 14.17
CA SER A 185 1.11 -23.19 15.46
C SER A 185 -0.28 -23.81 15.48
N ILE A 186 -0.53 -24.69 16.45
CA ILE A 186 -1.77 -25.44 16.61
C ILE A 186 -2.56 -24.77 17.73
N ILE A 187 -3.72 -24.22 17.40
CA ILE A 187 -4.65 -23.66 18.38
C ILE A 187 -5.63 -24.76 18.76
N PHE A 188 -5.54 -25.21 20.01
CA PHE A 188 -6.50 -26.11 20.62
C PHE A 188 -7.49 -25.27 21.43
N LYS A 189 -8.73 -25.19 20.96
CA LYS A 189 -9.82 -24.46 21.61
C LYS A 189 -9.97 -24.87 23.09
N GLY A 190 -9.80 -23.91 24.00
CA GLY A 190 -9.89 -24.12 25.45
C GLY A 190 -8.63 -24.68 26.13
N LYS A 191 -7.58 -25.00 25.37
CA LYS A 191 -6.32 -25.58 25.90
C LYS A 191 -5.08 -24.76 25.57
N GLY A 192 -5.13 -23.91 24.54
CA GLY A 192 -4.08 -22.93 24.24
C GLY A 192 -3.42 -23.12 22.88
N ILE A 193 -2.22 -22.56 22.72
CA ILE A 193 -1.43 -22.55 21.49
C ILE A 193 -0.21 -23.45 21.66
N PHE A 194 -0.01 -24.37 20.72
CA PHE A 194 1.09 -25.34 20.71
C PHE A 194 1.93 -25.15 19.45
N SER A 195 3.23 -25.41 19.52
CA SER A 195 4.14 -25.36 18.38
C SER A 195 4.40 -26.78 17.87
N SER A 196 4.42 -26.94 16.55
CA SER A 196 4.70 -28.22 15.88
C SER A 196 5.47 -27.97 14.57
N ARG A 197 5.90 -29.03 13.88
CA ARG A 197 6.54 -29.00 12.55
C ARG A 197 5.93 -30.08 11.66
N VAL A 198 5.84 -29.80 10.36
CA VAL A 198 5.41 -30.79 9.35
C VAL A 198 6.47 -31.88 9.23
N LEU A 199 6.06 -33.14 9.36
CA LEU A 199 6.91 -34.33 9.17
C LEU A 199 6.63 -35.04 7.84
N ALA A 200 5.37 -35.05 7.40
CA ALA A 200 4.97 -35.61 6.10
C ALA A 200 3.61 -35.05 5.65
N THR A 201 3.39 -35.01 4.33
CA THR A 201 2.17 -34.50 3.67
C THR A 201 1.56 -35.53 2.70
N GLY A 202 1.57 -36.80 3.10
CA GLY A 202 1.05 -37.92 2.30
C GLY A 202 -0.48 -38.00 2.36
N ARG A 203 -1.01 -39.17 2.74
CA ARG A 203 -2.45 -39.36 2.94
C ARG A 203 -3.01 -38.50 4.09
N GLN A 204 -2.19 -38.27 5.10
CA GLN A 204 -2.48 -37.48 6.29
C GLN A 204 -1.37 -36.45 6.46
N LEU A 205 -1.71 -35.31 7.06
CA LEU A 205 -0.75 -34.32 7.48
C LEU A 205 -0.13 -34.80 8.79
N VAL A 206 1.10 -35.31 8.72
CA VAL A 206 1.82 -35.80 9.89
C VAL A 206 2.62 -34.64 10.45
N ILE A 207 2.36 -34.29 11.72
CA ILE A 207 3.04 -33.20 12.42
C ILE A 207 3.76 -33.74 13.65
N SER A 208 4.87 -33.12 14.05
CA SER A 208 5.53 -33.46 15.31
C SER A 208 4.59 -33.24 16.49
N PHE A 209 4.76 -34.00 17.57
CA PHE A 209 3.88 -33.85 18.74
C PHE A 209 3.83 -32.38 19.20
N PRO A 210 2.64 -31.76 19.35
CA PRO A 210 2.54 -30.35 19.68
C PRO A 210 3.00 -30.08 21.10
N VAL A 211 3.89 -29.09 21.25
CA VAL A 211 4.44 -28.69 22.55
C VAL A 211 4.09 -27.24 22.83
N GLN A 212 3.60 -26.93 24.03
CA GLN A 212 3.34 -25.55 24.39
C GLN A 212 4.67 -24.80 24.52
N PRO A 213 4.88 -23.69 23.80
CA PRO A 213 6.14 -22.96 23.88
C PRO A 213 6.32 -22.41 25.30
N ARG A 214 7.51 -22.64 25.88
CA ARG A 214 7.91 -22.17 27.24
C ARG A 214 7.62 -20.69 27.50
N LYS A 215 7.52 -19.86 26.45
CA LYS A 215 7.21 -18.43 26.54
C LYS A 215 5.85 -18.11 27.20
N LEU A 216 4.89 -19.05 27.21
CA LEU A 216 3.55 -18.81 27.77
C LEU A 216 3.36 -19.35 29.20
N PHE A 217 4.29 -20.15 29.73
CA PHE A 217 4.14 -20.81 31.03
C PHE A 217 5.50 -20.96 31.73
N ARG A 218 5.63 -20.47 32.97
CA ARG A 218 6.82 -20.70 33.82
C ARG A 218 6.83 -22.17 34.31
N GLY A 219 7.14 -23.10 33.42
CA GLY A 219 7.20 -24.54 33.71
C GLY A 219 7.89 -25.35 32.61
N PRO A 220 8.08 -26.67 32.81
CA PRO A 220 8.52 -27.56 31.73
C PRO A 220 7.54 -27.47 30.55
N PRO A 221 8.00 -27.74 29.31
CA PRO A 221 7.13 -27.71 28.13
C PRO A 221 5.91 -28.61 28.37
N LEU A 222 4.71 -28.03 28.31
CA LEU A 222 3.49 -28.80 28.54
C LEU A 222 3.16 -29.60 27.28
N GLU A 223 3.20 -30.92 27.42
CA GLU A 223 2.65 -31.87 26.46
C GLU A 223 1.34 -32.43 27.02
N LEU A 224 0.25 -32.28 26.26
CA LEU A 224 -1.01 -32.94 26.59
C LEU A 224 -0.94 -34.42 26.18
N PRO A 225 -1.59 -35.34 26.91
CA PRO A 225 -1.62 -36.75 26.53
C PRO A 225 -2.31 -36.94 25.17
N SER A 226 -1.88 -37.95 24.41
CA SER A 226 -2.39 -38.21 23.05
C SER A 226 -3.91 -38.36 22.98
N THR A 227 -4.53 -38.90 24.04
CA THR A 227 -5.98 -39.09 24.17
C THR A 227 -6.77 -37.78 24.17
N GLU A 228 -6.16 -36.66 24.58
CA GLU A 228 -6.83 -35.35 24.53
C GLU A 228 -6.92 -34.80 23.10
N TRP A 229 -6.01 -35.21 22.22
CA TRP A 229 -5.96 -34.72 20.84
C TRP A 229 -6.89 -35.50 19.90
N ILE A 230 -6.89 -36.83 20.02
CA ILE A 230 -7.57 -37.72 19.06
C ILE A 230 -9.07 -37.41 18.99
N GLY A 231 -9.58 -37.27 17.77
CA GLY A 231 -10.98 -36.94 17.48
C GLY A 231 -11.35 -35.47 17.73
N LYS A 232 -10.39 -34.59 18.06
CA LYS A 232 -10.65 -33.16 18.26
C LYS A 232 -10.29 -32.34 17.03
N ARG A 233 -11.06 -31.27 16.82
CA ARG A 233 -10.77 -30.26 15.81
C ARG A 233 -9.80 -29.22 16.36
N VAL A 234 -8.79 -28.89 15.57
CA VAL A 234 -7.76 -27.90 15.87
C VAL A 234 -7.64 -26.92 14.72
N SER A 235 -7.29 -25.68 15.03
CA SER A 235 -6.97 -24.69 13.99
C SER A 235 -5.47 -24.62 13.82
N VAL A 236 -5.00 -24.80 12.58
CA VAL A 236 -3.58 -24.87 12.22
C VAL A 236 -3.17 -23.58 11.55
N TYR A 237 -2.09 -22.98 12.04
CA TYR A 237 -1.47 -21.77 11.49
C TYR A 237 -0.10 -22.14 10.94
N ALA A 238 0.03 -22.15 9.62
CA ALA A 238 1.29 -22.38 8.92
C ALA A 238 1.89 -21.03 8.50
N GLY A 239 3.02 -20.66 9.09
CA GLY A 239 3.74 -19.45 8.69
C GLY A 239 4.60 -19.69 7.45
N LEU A 240 4.67 -18.72 6.54
CA LEU A 240 5.67 -18.69 5.46
C LEU A 240 6.79 -17.70 5.77
N SER A 241 7.95 -17.98 5.18
CA SER A 241 8.98 -16.97 4.92
C SER A 241 8.38 -15.86 4.05
N GLY A 242 7.97 -14.75 4.67
CA GLY A 242 7.36 -13.60 3.95
C GLY A 242 6.09 -13.00 4.55
N ASP A 243 5.67 -13.40 5.76
CA ASP A 243 4.50 -12.89 6.54
C ASP A 243 3.11 -13.24 6.00
N ALA A 244 3.03 -14.17 5.06
CA ALA A 244 1.80 -14.89 4.83
C ALA A 244 1.66 -15.99 5.89
N CYS A 245 0.46 -16.16 6.42
CA CYS A 245 0.10 -17.29 7.24
C CYS A 245 -1.12 -17.97 6.63
N TYR A 246 -1.05 -19.28 6.46
CA TYR A 246 -2.22 -20.08 6.10
C TYR A 246 -2.89 -20.59 7.35
N VAL A 247 -4.21 -20.44 7.40
CA VAL A 247 -5.06 -20.91 8.49
C VAL A 247 -6.06 -21.90 7.93
N PHE A 248 -6.18 -23.03 8.62
CA PHE A 248 -7.19 -24.02 8.29
C PHE A 248 -7.56 -24.83 9.53
N ASP A 249 -8.79 -25.33 9.56
CA ASP A 249 -9.22 -26.27 10.58
C ASP A 249 -8.95 -27.70 10.13
N SER A 250 -8.51 -28.53 11.05
CA SER A 250 -8.23 -29.95 10.81
C SER A 250 -8.72 -30.81 11.97
N LEU A 251 -8.95 -32.09 11.69
CA LEU A 251 -9.31 -33.11 12.68
C LEU A 251 -8.07 -33.96 12.97
N VAL A 252 -7.76 -34.16 14.25
CA VAL A 252 -6.72 -35.11 14.66
C VAL A 252 -7.30 -36.53 14.60
N GLU A 253 -6.81 -37.35 13.69
CA GLU A 253 -7.32 -38.71 13.46
C GLU A 253 -6.65 -39.72 14.38
N SER A 254 -5.34 -39.59 14.57
CA SER A 254 -4.56 -40.50 15.40
C SER A 254 -3.28 -39.86 15.92
N ALA A 255 -2.69 -40.49 16.94
CA ALA A 255 -1.34 -40.23 17.39
C ALA A 255 -0.48 -41.45 17.07
N GLY A 256 0.79 -41.22 16.72
CA GLY A 256 1.70 -42.30 16.36
C GLY A 256 3.15 -41.89 16.54
N GLU A 257 4.02 -42.61 15.85
CA GLU A 257 5.46 -42.35 15.82
C GLU A 257 5.94 -42.34 14.37
N SER A 258 6.74 -41.35 14.01
CA SER A 258 7.33 -41.20 12.69
C SER A 258 8.79 -40.85 12.84
N GLY A 259 9.68 -41.69 12.29
CA GLY A 259 11.13 -41.49 12.38
C GLY A 259 11.66 -41.42 13.82
N GLY A 260 11.11 -42.21 14.74
CA GLY A 260 11.50 -42.23 16.15
C GLY A 260 11.01 -41.02 16.97
N LYS A 261 10.10 -40.23 16.41
CA LYS A 261 9.51 -39.05 17.08
C LYS A 261 8.00 -39.20 17.16
N ARG A 262 7.43 -38.87 18.32
CA ARG A 262 5.97 -38.83 18.51
C ARG A 262 5.35 -37.81 17.57
N CYS A 263 4.23 -38.18 16.95
CA CYS A 263 3.54 -37.37 15.96
C CYS A 263 2.02 -37.43 16.12
N LEU A 264 1.34 -36.44 15.54
CA LEU A 264 -0.10 -36.45 15.34
C LEU A 264 -0.39 -36.51 13.84
N ASN A 265 -1.42 -37.27 13.48
CA ASN A 265 -1.92 -37.39 12.12
C ASN A 265 -3.19 -36.56 11.99
N LEU A 266 -3.13 -35.54 11.15
CA LEU A 266 -4.20 -34.59 10.91
C LEU A 266 -4.84 -34.85 9.54
N GLN A 267 -6.15 -34.65 9.45
CA GLN A 267 -6.85 -34.67 8.17
C GLN A 267 -6.44 -33.46 7.33
N HIS A 268 -6.22 -33.65 6.02
CA HIS A 268 -5.99 -32.53 5.12
C HIS A 268 -7.23 -31.63 4.99
N SER A 269 -7.01 -30.34 4.80
CA SER A 269 -8.08 -29.37 4.50
C SER A 269 -7.89 -28.79 3.10
N ALA A 270 -8.97 -28.80 2.32
CA ALA A 270 -9.07 -28.09 1.05
C ALA A 270 -9.52 -26.62 1.23
N ARG A 271 -9.91 -26.23 2.45
CA ARG A 271 -10.29 -24.85 2.80
C ARG A 271 -9.17 -24.25 3.61
N ILE A 272 -8.33 -23.46 2.93
CA ILE A 272 -7.20 -22.76 3.53
C ILE A 272 -7.36 -21.27 3.31
N ASP A 273 -7.35 -20.52 4.40
CA ASP A 273 -7.41 -19.08 4.40
C ASP A 273 -6.00 -18.50 4.49
N ARG A 274 -5.59 -17.70 3.50
CA ARG A 274 -4.33 -16.94 3.56
C ARG A 274 -4.57 -15.62 4.30
N MET A 275 -3.90 -15.43 5.42
CA MET A 275 -3.84 -14.16 6.13
C MET A 275 -2.47 -13.51 5.91
N GLN A 276 -2.45 -12.29 5.35
CA GLN A 276 -1.26 -11.46 5.27
C GLN A 276 -1.32 -10.40 6.37
N LYS A 277 -0.39 -10.44 7.33
CA LYS A 277 -0.38 -9.46 8.44
C LYS A 277 0.33 -8.15 8.10
N ARG A 278 1.23 -8.13 7.08
CA ARG A 278 1.97 -6.91 6.70
C ARG A 278 1.13 -5.95 5.89
N SER A 279 1.22 -4.67 6.26
CA SER A 279 0.69 -3.53 5.50
C SER A 279 1.70 -2.95 4.49
N SER A 280 2.96 -3.42 4.50
CA SER A 280 4.03 -2.95 3.61
C SER A 280 5.04 -4.05 3.28
N ILE A 281 5.75 -3.89 2.17
CA ILE A 281 6.82 -4.79 1.76
C ILE A 281 8.06 -4.55 2.60
N ARG A 282 8.78 -5.64 2.87
CA ARG A 282 10.03 -5.70 3.62
C ARG A 282 11.16 -6.12 2.70
N CYS A 283 12.32 -5.51 2.87
CA CYS A 283 13.52 -5.78 2.11
C CYS A 283 14.63 -6.17 3.09
N SER A 284 15.15 -7.39 2.93
CA SER A 284 16.35 -7.79 3.67
C SER A 284 17.52 -6.89 3.26
N CYS A 285 18.30 -6.44 4.24
CA CYS A 285 19.41 -5.54 4.02
C CYS A 285 20.50 -5.76 5.07
N ARG A 286 21.66 -5.14 4.85
CA ARG A 286 22.76 -5.13 5.82
C ARG A 286 23.37 -3.72 5.86
N ILE A 287 22.61 -2.79 6.41
CA ILE A 287 22.96 -1.35 6.42
C ILE A 287 23.45 -0.95 7.81
N ASN A 288 24.65 -0.37 7.88
CA ASN A 288 25.15 0.23 9.11
C ASN A 288 24.32 1.46 9.47
N ALA A 289 23.89 1.54 10.73
CA ALA A 289 23.05 2.61 11.23
C ALA A 289 23.49 3.08 12.62
N GLN A 290 23.00 4.25 13.01
CA GLN A 290 23.16 4.82 14.35
C GLN A 290 21.78 4.94 15.00
N MET A 291 21.66 4.41 16.21
CA MET A 291 20.44 4.45 17.00
C MET A 291 20.62 5.35 18.21
N TYR A 292 19.71 6.29 18.40
CA TYR A 292 19.68 7.24 19.50
C TYR A 292 18.44 6.97 20.35
N VAL A 293 18.61 6.76 21.65
CA VAL A 293 17.49 6.54 22.57
C VAL A 293 16.95 7.89 23.01
N ILE A 294 15.70 8.17 22.69
CA ILE A 294 15.07 9.45 23.02
C ILE A 294 14.65 9.41 24.48
N LYS A 295 15.28 10.25 25.31
CA LYS A 295 15.01 10.36 26.76
C LYS A 295 14.12 11.56 27.12
N SER A 296 13.92 12.50 26.21
CA SER A 296 13.24 13.79 26.44
C SER A 296 11.90 13.87 25.70
N LYS A 297 10.94 14.63 26.25
CA LYS A 297 9.62 14.89 25.62
C LYS A 297 9.67 15.92 24.47
N LEU A 298 10.72 16.74 24.42
CA LEU A 298 10.97 17.71 23.35
C LEU A 298 11.93 17.07 22.36
N VAL A 299 11.38 16.48 21.30
CA VAL A 299 12.14 15.81 20.24
C VAL A 299 12.24 16.76 19.06
N ASP A 300 13.45 17.19 18.73
CA ASP A 300 13.71 17.80 17.43
C ASP A 300 13.81 16.69 16.38
N TYR A 301 12.82 16.65 15.49
CA TYR A 301 12.67 15.62 14.47
C TYR A 301 13.74 15.69 13.37
N SER A 302 14.43 16.84 13.26
CA SER A 302 15.26 17.20 12.11
C SER A 302 16.77 17.09 12.36
N ILE A 303 17.20 17.14 13.63
CA ILE A 303 18.64 17.26 13.98
C ILE A 303 19.20 15.93 14.47
N LYS A 304 20.34 15.47 13.94
CA LYS A 304 21.08 14.34 14.54
C LYS A 304 21.49 14.72 15.96
N GLU A 305 21.07 13.94 16.96
CA GLU A 305 21.41 14.24 18.35
C GLU A 305 22.93 14.24 18.53
N GLY A 306 23.44 15.19 19.32
CA GLY A 306 24.87 15.36 19.58
C GLY A 306 25.45 14.32 20.54
N GLU A 307 24.62 13.47 21.16
CA GLU A 307 25.09 12.32 21.94
C GLU A 307 25.63 11.22 21.02
N SER A 308 26.61 10.44 21.49
CA SER A 308 27.11 9.29 20.75
C SER A 308 26.00 8.24 20.59
N GLY A 309 25.40 8.19 19.40
CA GLY A 309 24.46 7.14 19.03
C GLY A 309 25.10 5.76 19.13
N SER A 310 24.28 4.76 19.45
CA SER A 310 24.71 3.37 19.47
C SER A 310 24.78 2.83 18.04
N ALA A 311 25.96 2.34 17.65
CA ALA A 311 26.12 1.67 16.37
C ALA A 311 25.25 0.40 16.31
N CYS A 312 24.55 0.23 15.19
CA CYS A 312 23.65 -0.90 14.95
C CYS A 312 23.65 -1.30 13.48
N MET A 313 23.04 -2.45 13.19
CA MET A 313 22.90 -2.97 11.83
C MET A 313 21.41 -3.16 11.51
N LEU A 314 20.96 -2.67 10.35
CA LEU A 314 19.64 -2.99 9.82
C LEU A 314 19.70 -4.31 9.07
N GLU A 315 18.84 -5.25 9.44
CA GLU A 315 18.72 -6.59 8.82
C GLU A 315 17.53 -6.66 7.85
N ASP A 316 16.50 -5.84 8.10
CA ASP A 316 15.29 -5.74 7.30
C ASP A 316 14.74 -4.30 7.37
N LEU A 317 14.16 -3.82 6.29
CA LEU A 317 13.66 -2.47 6.14
C LEU A 317 12.31 -2.46 5.41
N SER A 318 11.36 -1.67 5.92
CA SER A 318 10.05 -1.45 5.32
C SER A 318 9.64 0.02 5.41
N GLU A 319 8.57 0.39 4.71
CA GLU A 319 7.96 1.71 4.85
C GLU A 319 7.49 2.00 6.29
N GLY A 320 7.13 0.97 7.05
CA GLY A 320 6.57 1.09 8.39
C GLY A 320 7.55 0.85 9.54
N GLY A 321 8.80 0.48 9.26
CA GLY A 321 9.73 0.06 10.31
C GLY A 321 10.94 -0.72 9.82
N ALA A 322 11.72 -1.23 10.76
CA ALA A 322 12.98 -1.94 10.49
C ALA A 322 13.23 -3.05 11.53
N LEU A 323 14.04 -4.05 11.13
CA LEU A 323 14.63 -5.00 12.05
C LEU A 323 16.07 -4.55 12.34
N ILE A 324 16.36 -4.24 13.60
CA ILE A 324 17.64 -3.67 14.02
C ILE A 324 18.38 -4.70 14.86
N ARG A 325 19.63 -4.99 14.52
CA ARG A 325 20.53 -5.79 15.35
C ARG A 325 21.46 -4.90 16.16
N ILE A 326 21.51 -5.15 17.47
CA ILE A 326 22.39 -4.49 18.42
C ILE A 326 23.17 -5.50 19.27
N GLY A 327 24.29 -5.07 19.83
CA GLY A 327 24.96 -5.79 20.92
C GLY A 327 24.23 -5.60 22.25
N GLY A 328 24.25 -6.62 23.10
CA GLY A 328 23.59 -6.62 24.40
C GLY A 328 22.08 -6.87 24.32
N LYS A 329 21.40 -6.61 25.44
CA LYS A 329 19.95 -6.84 25.60
C LYS A 329 19.19 -5.55 25.34
N GLY A 330 18.30 -5.58 24.35
CA GLY A 330 17.39 -4.47 24.06
C GLY A 330 16.25 -4.35 25.06
N ARG A 331 15.50 -3.24 24.96
CA ARG A 331 14.30 -2.98 25.76
C ARG A 331 13.12 -2.60 24.88
N GLN A 332 11.97 -3.20 25.17
CA GLN A 332 10.71 -2.92 24.48
C GLN A 332 10.10 -1.59 24.97
N GLY A 333 9.30 -0.94 24.12
CA GLY A 333 8.59 0.30 24.43
C GLY A 333 9.45 1.57 24.37
N VAL A 334 10.74 1.44 24.06
CA VAL A 334 11.68 2.57 23.99
C VAL A 334 11.49 3.34 22.69
N GLN A 335 11.39 4.67 22.79
CA GLN A 335 11.43 5.57 21.65
C GLN A 335 12.87 5.73 21.17
N VAL A 336 13.09 5.54 19.87
CA VAL A 336 14.40 5.64 19.26
C VAL A 336 14.35 6.44 17.97
N LYS A 337 15.45 7.13 17.71
CA LYS A 337 15.76 7.79 16.45
C LYS A 337 16.83 6.97 15.74
N LEU A 338 16.57 6.62 14.49
CA LEU A 338 17.41 5.75 13.68
C LEU A 338 17.94 6.55 12.49
N ALA A 339 19.26 6.68 12.40
CA ALA A 339 19.95 7.42 11.34
C ALA A 339 20.81 6.47 10.50
N PHE A 340 20.65 6.50 9.19
CA PHE A 340 21.41 5.66 8.25
C PHE A 340 21.47 6.34 6.88
N ASN A 341 22.22 5.76 5.95
CA ASN A 341 22.32 6.27 4.58
C ASN A 341 21.77 5.23 3.59
N LEU A 342 20.94 5.67 2.65
CA LEU A 342 20.48 4.89 1.50
C LEU A 342 21.02 5.52 0.23
N ASN A 343 21.91 4.85 -0.50
CA ASN A 343 22.49 5.36 -1.75
C ASN A 343 22.99 6.83 -1.63
N SER A 344 23.69 7.12 -0.52
CA SER A 344 24.20 8.46 -0.15
C SER A 344 23.15 9.49 0.28
N VAL A 345 21.88 9.11 0.42
CA VAL A 345 20.82 9.93 1.01
C VAL A 345 20.75 9.64 2.52
N PRO A 346 20.97 10.65 3.39
CA PRO A 346 20.79 10.46 4.82
C PRO A 346 19.30 10.33 5.14
N VAL A 347 18.94 9.24 5.82
CA VAL A 347 17.59 8.93 6.26
C VAL A 347 17.54 8.93 7.78
N LEU A 348 16.46 9.52 8.30
CA LEU A 348 16.19 9.63 9.71
C LEU A 348 14.78 9.15 10.00
N MET A 349 14.65 8.09 10.80
CA MET A 349 13.38 7.51 11.21
C MET A 349 13.21 7.66 12.71
N LEU A 350 12.02 8.08 13.14
CA LEU A 350 11.64 8.10 14.54
C LEU A 350 10.57 7.06 14.79
N GLY A 351 10.64 6.40 15.94
CA GLY A 351 9.74 5.29 16.21
C GLY A 351 9.94 4.63 17.56
N VAL A 352 9.32 3.46 17.72
CA VAL A 352 9.27 2.72 18.99
C VAL A 352 9.71 1.28 18.77
N ILE A 353 10.46 0.73 19.72
CA ILE A 353 10.77 -0.71 19.75
C ILE A 353 9.54 -1.48 20.22
N ARG A 354 8.91 -2.22 19.32
CA ARG A 354 7.69 -3.01 19.59
C ARG A 354 7.97 -4.39 20.14
N ALA A 355 9.09 -5.01 19.79
CA ALA A 355 9.49 -6.30 20.32
C ALA A 355 11.01 -6.43 20.35
N VAL A 356 11.51 -7.26 21.25
CA VAL A 356 12.94 -7.56 21.40
C VAL A 356 13.12 -9.06 21.47
N GLU A 357 14.01 -9.55 20.63
CA GLU A 357 14.48 -10.93 20.64
C GLU A 357 15.94 -10.90 21.10
N TYR A 358 16.25 -11.46 22.27
CA TYR A 358 17.62 -11.54 22.77
C TYR A 358 18.20 -12.95 22.63
N ASN A 359 19.33 -13.07 21.94
CA ASN A 359 20.12 -14.29 21.87
C ASN A 359 21.23 -14.22 22.92
N ARG A 360 21.14 -15.08 23.95
CA ARG A 360 22.11 -15.16 25.05
C ARG A 360 23.48 -15.67 24.61
N GLY A 361 23.53 -16.60 23.65
CA GLY A 361 24.76 -17.22 23.17
C GLY A 361 25.70 -16.23 22.49
N ILE A 362 25.15 -15.39 21.60
CA ILE A 362 25.93 -14.35 20.90
C ILE A 362 25.84 -12.96 21.56
N ARG A 363 25.10 -12.83 22.67
CA ARG A 363 24.84 -11.56 23.39
C ARG A 363 24.38 -10.43 22.46
N GLN A 364 23.44 -10.73 21.57
CA GLN A 364 22.88 -9.76 20.62
C GLN A 364 21.36 -9.75 20.69
N SER A 365 20.78 -8.59 20.44
CA SER A 365 19.33 -8.41 20.33
C SER A 365 18.92 -8.02 18.92
N ARG A 366 17.82 -8.59 18.46
CA ARG A 366 17.03 -8.09 17.34
C ARG A 366 15.87 -7.28 17.87
N LEU A 367 15.75 -6.05 17.40
CA LEU A 367 14.72 -5.10 17.80
C LEU A 367 13.76 -4.90 16.63
N HIS A 368 12.48 -5.13 16.87
CA HIS A 368 11.41 -4.83 15.92
C HIS A 368 11.02 -3.36 16.10
N PHE A 369 11.52 -2.49 15.24
CA PHE A 369 11.27 -1.06 15.27
C PHE A 369 10.07 -0.71 14.39
N GLU A 370 9.11 0.02 14.95
CA GLU A 370 7.99 0.61 14.22
C GLU A 370 8.21 2.10 14.07
N CYS A 371 8.17 2.57 12.82
CA CYS A 371 8.34 3.98 12.48
C CYS A 371 7.07 4.76 12.79
N THR A 372 7.18 5.79 13.62
CA THR A 372 6.10 6.75 13.87
C THR A 372 6.21 7.98 12.98
N TYR A 373 7.43 8.36 12.59
CA TYR A 373 7.66 9.54 11.77
C TYR A 373 8.92 9.44 10.89
N ILE A 374 8.79 9.92 9.66
CA ILE A 374 9.85 10.08 8.67
C ILE A 374 9.47 11.24 7.74
N GLU A 375 10.44 12.07 7.37
CA GLU A 375 10.23 13.17 6.42
C GLU A 375 9.90 12.65 5.01
N ASN A 376 9.10 13.41 4.26
CA ASN A 376 8.59 12.96 2.94
C ASN A 376 9.72 12.65 1.94
N ASP A 377 10.72 13.52 1.82
CA ASP A 377 11.86 13.28 0.91
C ASP A 377 12.64 12.00 1.29
N MET A 378 12.84 11.76 2.58
CA MET A 378 13.51 10.56 3.09
C MET A 378 12.65 9.30 2.88
N LYS A 379 11.34 9.43 3.04
CA LYS A 379 10.37 8.36 2.77
C LYS A 379 10.38 7.95 1.30
N GLU A 380 10.47 8.91 0.38
CA GLU A 380 10.59 8.62 -1.05
C GLU A 380 11.86 7.80 -1.36
N ALA A 381 13.00 8.19 -0.76
CA ALA A 381 14.26 7.46 -0.92
C ALA A 381 14.18 6.04 -0.33
N LEU A 382 13.61 5.91 0.86
CA LEU A 382 13.37 4.63 1.56
C LEU A 382 12.52 3.69 0.71
N VAL A 383 11.37 4.18 0.25
CA VAL A 383 10.44 3.46 -0.61
C VAL A 383 11.17 2.97 -1.86
N ARG A 384 11.87 3.85 -2.57
CA ARG A 384 12.58 3.50 -3.79
C ARG A 384 13.54 2.34 -3.56
N TYR A 385 14.37 2.46 -2.52
CA TYR A 385 15.32 1.42 -2.12
C TYR A 385 14.63 0.08 -1.84
N ILE A 386 13.53 0.06 -1.09
CA ILE A 386 12.81 -1.18 -0.76
C ILE A 386 12.31 -1.86 -2.02
N TYR A 387 11.70 -1.13 -2.95
CA TYR A 387 11.10 -1.73 -4.14
C TYR A 387 12.12 -2.20 -5.17
N GLU A 388 13.27 -1.53 -5.27
CA GLU A 388 14.38 -1.98 -6.11
C GLU A 388 14.95 -3.31 -5.57
N ASN A 389 15.24 -3.36 -4.26
CA ASN A 389 15.96 -4.48 -3.64
C ASN A 389 15.06 -5.64 -3.15
N ALA A 390 13.75 -5.43 -2.98
CA ALA A 390 12.83 -6.49 -2.57
C ALA A 390 12.71 -7.60 -3.64
N SER A 391 12.86 -7.23 -4.92
CA SER A 391 12.83 -8.20 -6.03
C SER A 391 14.03 -9.15 -6.02
N GLU A 392 15.19 -8.69 -5.55
CA GLU A 392 16.41 -9.49 -5.39
C GLU A 392 16.36 -10.33 -4.11
N SER A 393 15.84 -9.75 -3.01
CA SER A 393 15.66 -10.47 -1.74
C SER A 393 14.70 -11.66 -1.87
N ALA A 394 13.63 -11.52 -2.66
CA ALA A 394 12.69 -12.60 -2.93
C ALA A 394 13.31 -13.74 -3.79
N ARG A 395 14.22 -13.40 -4.72
CA ARG A 395 14.98 -14.40 -5.51
C ARG A 395 16.00 -15.16 -4.66
N ASN A 396 16.64 -14.47 -3.71
CA ASN A 396 17.65 -15.07 -2.82
C ASN A 396 17.06 -15.82 -1.62
N ALA A 397 15.77 -15.64 -1.33
CA ALA A 397 15.04 -16.35 -0.27
C ALA A 397 14.37 -17.65 -0.75
N ALA A 398 14.45 -17.99 -2.05
CA ALA A 398 14.07 -19.30 -2.54
C ALA A 398 15.04 -20.35 -1.97
N PRO A 399 14.56 -21.46 -1.38
CA PRO A 399 15.46 -22.46 -0.82
C PRO A 399 16.30 -23.06 -1.94
N SER A 400 17.62 -22.94 -1.80
CA SER A 400 18.58 -23.74 -2.55
C SER A 400 18.26 -25.22 -2.30
N SER A 401 17.66 -25.89 -3.28
CA SER A 401 17.57 -27.34 -3.32
C SER A 401 18.99 -27.89 -3.47
N GLY A 402 19.56 -28.39 -2.39
CA GLY A 402 20.88 -29.01 -2.38
C GLY A 402 21.28 -29.31 -0.94
N GLY A 403 21.22 -30.58 -0.58
CA GLY A 403 21.41 -31.03 0.79
C GLY A 403 22.80 -30.77 1.34
N ASP A 404 22.86 -30.60 2.65
CA ASP A 404 23.88 -31.24 3.45
C ASP A 404 23.32 -31.48 4.86
N THR A 405 23.26 -32.75 5.22
CA THR A 405 23.04 -33.26 6.57
C THR A 405 24.17 -32.78 7.47
N ALA A 406 23.88 -31.85 8.37
CA ALA A 406 24.68 -31.65 9.56
C ALA A 406 23.74 -31.36 10.74
N ALA A 407 23.78 -32.26 11.72
CA ALA A 407 23.08 -32.14 12.99
C ALA A 407 23.36 -30.77 13.62
N HIS A 408 22.30 -30.00 13.88
CA HIS A 408 22.36 -28.82 14.73
C HIS A 408 21.40 -29.03 15.90
N THR A 409 22.03 -29.16 17.07
CA THR A 409 21.39 -29.23 18.39
C THR A 409 20.53 -28.00 18.62
N ASP A 410 19.24 -28.23 18.86
CA ASP A 410 18.25 -27.25 19.29
C ASP A 410 18.65 -26.66 20.67
N ASP A 411 19.12 -25.41 20.71
CA ASP A 411 18.99 -24.53 21.88
C ASP A 411 18.94 -23.05 21.45
N ASP A 412 17.93 -22.67 20.68
CA ASP A 412 17.63 -21.25 20.43
C ASP A 412 16.80 -20.68 21.59
N GLY A 413 17.47 -20.47 22.72
CA GLY A 413 16.98 -19.74 23.88
C GLY A 413 16.77 -18.25 23.57
N PHE A 414 15.68 -17.91 22.89
CA PHE A 414 15.22 -16.55 22.68
C PHE A 414 14.17 -16.14 23.72
N GLU A 415 14.56 -15.37 24.72
CA GLU A 415 13.66 -14.71 25.66
C GLU A 415 13.18 -13.35 25.10
N SER A 416 11.88 -13.10 25.19
CA SER A 416 11.28 -11.77 25.13
C SER A 416 11.25 -11.19 26.55
N ALA A 417 11.55 -9.89 26.70
CA ALA A 417 11.51 -9.23 28.00
C ALA A 417 10.08 -8.77 28.33
N ASP A 418 9.53 -9.26 29.44
CA ASP A 418 8.25 -8.82 30.00
C ASP A 418 8.39 -7.43 30.66
N THR A 419 7.32 -6.63 30.53
CA THR A 419 7.14 -5.33 31.18
C THR A 419 6.65 -5.56 32.62
N GLU A 420 7.47 -5.24 33.63
CA GLU A 420 7.00 -5.10 35.01
C GLU A 420 6.29 -3.75 35.16
N ASP A 421 4.96 -3.74 35.18
CA ASP A 421 4.17 -2.67 35.80
C ASP A 421 4.01 -2.99 37.29
N LYS A 422 4.80 -2.34 38.15
CA LYS A 422 4.51 -2.24 39.58
C LYS A 422 3.72 -0.96 39.83
N ALA A 423 2.44 -1.09 40.16
CA ALA A 423 1.70 -0.06 40.87
C ALA A 423 2.24 0.04 42.31
N PRO A 424 2.49 1.24 42.84
CA PRO A 424 2.77 1.37 44.27
C PRO A 424 1.45 1.37 45.05
N GLU A 425 1.21 0.29 45.78
CA GLU A 425 0.43 0.35 47.02
C GLU A 425 1.24 1.18 48.02
N ASN A 426 0.66 2.27 48.53
CA ASN A 426 1.08 2.82 49.81
C ASN A 426 -0.15 3.26 50.61
N SER A 427 -0.52 2.42 51.56
CA SER A 427 -1.44 2.68 52.66
C SER A 427 -0.63 2.71 53.96
N GLY A 428 -0.67 3.83 54.70
CA GLY A 428 -0.30 3.98 56.13
C GLY A 428 1.13 3.56 56.52
N PHE A 429 2.00 4.44 57.01
CA PHE A 429 1.85 5.40 58.10
C PHE A 429 2.96 6.44 58.01
#